data_AF-A0A9W7CTD9-F1
#
_entry.id   AF-A0A9W7CTD9-F1
#
_cell.length_a   1.000
_cell.length_b   1.000
_cell.length_c   1.000
_cell.angle_alpha   90.00
_cell.angle_beta   90.00
_cell.angle_gamma   90.00
#
_symmetry.space_group_name_H-M   'P 1'
#
loop_
_entity.id
_entity.type
_entity.pdbx_description
1 polymer ?
#
loop_
_entity_poly.entity_id
_entity_poly.type
_entity_poly.pdbx_seq_one_letter_code
_entity_poly.pdbx_strand_id
1 'polypeptide(L)'
;MAENKALWAPVKWAQRKEALYVTVDLPDVKDEKVSLDSKSLTFRGTSNGQLYEVKLELFKEVDVEHKDSIWAKTDRNLHFHIVKKNQDDEFWPRLLADKLLEKTNVKVDWSKFVDEDEDEEQEGFDMSALSGGGGFDINQMMAAQNAAGMMDDDESDSDDEDMPDLDPNDK
;
A
#
# COMPACT_ATOMS: atom_id res chain seq x y z
N MET A 1 -23.51 17.87 37.93
CA MET A 1 -22.58 16.86 37.40
C MET A 1 -22.02 17.45 36.12
N ALA A 2 -20.70 17.64 36.01
CA ALA A 2 -20.11 18.18 34.79
C ALA A 2 -20.29 17.13 33.70
N GLU A 3 -21.10 17.42 32.69
CA GLU A 3 -21.10 16.66 31.45
C GLU A 3 -19.72 16.85 30.84
N ASN A 4 -18.84 15.86 30.98
CA ASN A 4 -17.57 15.83 30.26
C ASN A 4 -17.92 15.67 28.77
N LYS A 5 -18.17 16.79 28.11
CA LYS A 5 -18.40 16.85 26.67
C LYS A 5 -17.12 16.35 26.00
N ALA A 6 -17.20 15.17 25.40
CA ALA A 6 -16.11 14.64 24.60
C ALA A 6 -15.87 15.58 23.41
N LEU A 7 -14.63 15.96 23.20
CA LEU A 7 -14.21 16.74 22.04
C LEU A 7 -13.91 15.80 20.88
N TRP A 8 -14.11 16.30 19.66
CA TRP A 8 -13.71 15.56 18.47
C TRP A 8 -12.19 15.67 18.28
N ALA A 9 -11.50 14.53 18.13
CA ALA A 9 -10.06 14.55 17.90
C ALA A 9 -9.72 14.90 16.44
N PRO A 10 -8.66 15.68 16.17
CA PRO A 10 -8.21 15.89 14.80
C PRO A 10 -7.74 14.57 14.18
N VAL A 11 -8.32 14.21 13.04
CA VAL A 11 -7.97 12.99 12.31
C VAL A 11 -7.36 13.35 10.96
N LYS A 12 -6.28 12.66 10.61
CA LYS A 12 -5.68 12.66 9.29
C LYS A 12 -5.82 11.28 8.66
N TRP A 13 -5.92 11.19 7.35
CA TRP A 13 -5.97 9.90 6.65
C TRP A 13 -5.23 9.93 5.33
N ALA A 14 -4.72 8.78 4.95
CA ALA A 14 -4.19 8.48 3.64
C ALA A 14 -4.60 7.05 3.28
N GLN A 15 -4.37 6.66 2.04
CA GLN A 15 -4.61 5.31 1.59
C GLN A 15 -3.50 4.89 0.62
N ARG A 16 -3.37 3.58 0.49
CA ARG A 16 -2.60 2.87 -0.53
C ARG A 16 -3.54 1.96 -1.29
N LYS A 17 -3.04 1.24 -2.28
CA LYS A 17 -3.83 0.23 -3.01
C LYS A 17 -4.54 -0.73 -2.06
N GLU A 18 -3.81 -1.34 -1.14
CA GLU A 18 -4.30 -2.43 -0.29
C GLU A 18 -4.73 -2.01 1.12
N ALA A 19 -4.32 -0.82 1.58
CA ALA A 19 -4.48 -0.42 2.98
C ALA A 19 -4.89 1.06 3.18
N LEU A 20 -5.44 1.34 4.36
CA LEU A 20 -5.81 2.67 4.84
C LEU A 20 -4.93 3.04 6.02
N TYR A 21 -4.46 4.29 6.01
CA TYR A 21 -3.66 4.87 7.08
C TYR A 21 -4.49 5.96 7.74
N VAL A 22 -4.90 5.74 8.98
CA VAL A 22 -5.60 6.77 9.77
C VAL A 22 -4.68 7.21 10.89
N THR A 23 -4.59 8.52 11.11
CA THR A 23 -3.76 9.12 12.16
C THR A 23 -4.61 10.03 13.01
N VAL A 24 -4.75 9.73 14.30
CA VAL A 24 -5.39 10.61 15.28
C VAL A 24 -4.30 11.49 15.88
N ASP A 25 -4.36 12.79 15.59
CA ASP A 25 -3.31 13.76 15.90
C ASP A 25 -3.49 14.32 17.33
N LEU A 26 -3.42 13.41 18.31
CA LEU A 26 -3.52 13.73 19.72
C LEU A 26 -2.24 13.33 20.47
N PRO A 27 -1.57 14.28 21.15
CA PRO A 27 -0.44 13.97 22.01
C PRO A 27 -0.90 13.42 23.37
N ASP A 28 -0.02 12.66 24.03
CA ASP A 28 -0.17 12.23 25.43
C ASP A 28 -1.54 11.60 25.76
N VAL A 29 -2.07 10.78 24.84
CA VAL A 29 -3.34 10.08 25.06
C VAL A 29 -3.20 9.07 26.21
N LYS A 30 -4.19 9.04 27.08
CA LYS A 30 -4.34 8.09 28.19
C LYS A 30 -5.72 7.45 28.14
N ASP A 31 -5.84 6.25 28.71
CA ASP A 31 -7.09 5.49 28.75
C ASP A 31 -7.70 5.30 27.35
N GLU A 32 -6.86 4.98 26.37
CA GLU A 32 -7.30 4.73 25.00
C GLU A 32 -8.20 3.51 24.91
N LYS A 33 -9.33 3.68 24.23
CA LYS A 33 -10.23 2.61 23.85
C LYS A 33 -10.46 2.70 22.35
N VAL A 34 -9.91 1.74 21.64
CA VAL A 34 -10.08 1.57 20.19
C VAL A 34 -11.04 0.41 19.97
N SER A 35 -12.04 0.63 19.12
CA SER A 35 -12.90 -0.41 18.57
C SER A 35 -12.85 -0.29 17.06
N LEU A 36 -12.34 -1.31 16.39
CA LEU A 36 -12.32 -1.41 14.95
C LEU A 36 -13.28 -2.52 14.54
N ASP A 37 -14.32 -2.16 13.82
CA ASP A 37 -15.30 -3.05 13.20
C ASP A 37 -15.11 -3.05 11.69
N SER A 38 -15.73 -4.00 10.99
CA SER A 38 -15.61 -4.14 9.53
C SER A 38 -15.98 -2.88 8.73
N LYS A 39 -16.72 -1.94 9.31
CA LYS A 39 -17.13 -0.68 8.65
C LYS A 39 -17.08 0.54 9.57
N SER A 40 -16.56 0.41 10.78
CA SER A 40 -16.49 1.54 11.71
C SER A 40 -15.23 1.50 12.53
N LEU A 41 -14.62 2.67 12.74
CA LEU A 41 -13.52 2.88 13.67
C LEU A 41 -14.00 3.84 14.74
N THR A 42 -14.04 3.38 15.99
CA THR A 42 -14.33 4.21 17.15
C THR A 42 -13.09 4.32 18.01
N PHE A 43 -12.70 5.55 18.35
CA PHE A 43 -11.62 5.84 19.26
C PHE A 43 -12.12 6.73 20.39
N ARG A 44 -11.71 6.42 21.61
CA ARG A 44 -11.95 7.26 22.78
C ARG A 44 -10.67 7.33 23.61
N GLY A 45 -10.30 8.49 24.10
CA GLY A 45 -9.12 8.64 24.93
C GLY A 45 -9.07 10.00 25.60
N THR A 46 -8.26 10.14 26.63
CA THR A 46 -8.07 11.40 27.36
C THR A 46 -6.71 11.99 27.00
N SER A 47 -6.68 13.23 26.50
CA SER A 47 -5.43 13.97 26.24
C SER A 47 -5.46 15.27 27.02
N ASN A 48 -4.38 15.60 27.72
CA ASN A 48 -4.25 16.84 28.51
C ASN A 48 -5.43 17.11 29.48
N GLY A 49 -6.03 16.05 30.04
CA GLY A 49 -7.18 16.16 30.94
C GLY A 49 -8.53 16.41 30.25
N GLN A 50 -8.58 16.40 28.92
CA GLN A 50 -9.80 16.50 28.12
C GLN A 50 -10.13 15.15 27.49
N LEU A 51 -11.40 14.77 27.53
CA LEU A 51 -11.88 13.56 26.89
C LEU A 51 -12.09 13.82 25.40
N TYR A 52 -11.53 12.96 24.56
CA TYR A 52 -11.71 12.97 23.12
C TYR A 52 -12.41 11.69 22.67
N GLU A 53 -13.26 11.84 21.66
CA GLU A 53 -13.99 10.75 21.03
C GLU A 53 -14.06 10.97 19.51
N VAL A 54 -13.90 9.89 18.77
CA VAL A 54 -13.96 9.86 17.31
C VAL A 54 -14.77 8.64 16.92
N LYS A 55 -15.76 8.82 16.06
CA LYS A 55 -16.52 7.73 15.44
C LYS A 55 -16.50 7.91 13.92
N LEU A 56 -15.73 7.07 13.24
CA LEU A 56 -15.58 7.06 11.80
C LEU A 56 -16.39 5.90 11.22
N GLU A 57 -17.40 6.21 10.41
CA GLU A 57 -18.09 5.20 9.60
C GLU A 57 -17.42 5.14 8.23
N LEU A 58 -16.72 4.03 7.96
CA LEU A 58 -15.91 3.84 6.78
C LEU A 58 -16.77 3.73 5.51
N PHE A 59 -16.21 4.19 4.39
CA PHE A 59 -16.90 4.20 3.11
C PHE A 59 -17.21 2.78 2.60
N LYS A 60 -16.22 1.87 2.59
CA LYS A 60 -16.39 0.44 2.30
C LYS A 60 -15.96 -0.43 3.49
N GLU A 61 -16.10 -1.75 3.35
CA GLU A 61 -15.68 -2.71 4.36
C GLU A 61 -14.15 -2.86 4.41
N VAL A 62 -13.63 -3.10 5.61
CA VAL A 62 -12.22 -3.37 5.90
C VAL A 62 -12.05 -4.73 6.56
N ASP A 63 -10.87 -5.31 6.41
CA ASP A 63 -10.52 -6.57 7.05
C ASP A 63 -9.87 -6.31 8.41
N VAL A 64 -10.68 -6.40 9.47
CA VAL A 64 -10.23 -6.19 10.85
C VAL A 64 -9.53 -7.41 11.44
N GLU A 65 -9.72 -8.60 10.85
CA GLU A 65 -9.10 -9.84 11.31
C GLU A 65 -7.72 -10.05 10.67
N HIS A 66 -7.40 -9.27 9.62
CA HIS A 66 -6.08 -9.27 9.01
C HIS A 66 -4.99 -8.91 10.02
N LYS A 67 -3.88 -9.64 9.98
CA LYS A 67 -2.75 -9.45 10.92
C LYS A 67 -2.12 -8.06 10.81
N ASP A 68 -2.21 -7.45 9.64
CA ASP A 68 -1.66 -6.12 9.38
C ASP A 68 -2.63 -5.00 9.78
N SER A 69 -3.88 -5.31 10.13
CA SER A 69 -4.83 -4.33 10.66
C SER A 69 -4.52 -4.01 12.12
N ILE A 70 -3.43 -3.26 12.32
CA ILE A 70 -2.89 -2.90 13.62
C ILE A 70 -2.99 -1.41 13.89
N TRP A 71 -2.93 -1.05 15.16
CA TRP A 71 -2.79 0.34 15.58
C TRP A 71 -1.60 0.48 16.52
N ALA A 72 -0.90 1.60 16.41
CA ALA A 72 0.25 1.94 17.21
C ALA A 72 0.05 3.32 17.80
N LYS A 73 0.26 3.42 19.11
CA LYS A 73 0.24 4.69 19.83
C LYS A 73 1.66 5.20 19.98
N THR A 74 1.88 6.46 19.62
CA THR A 74 3.09 7.21 19.93
C THR A 74 2.79 8.29 20.97
N ASP A 75 3.82 8.95 21.48
CA ASP A 75 3.64 10.07 22.42
C ASP A 75 2.93 11.27 21.79
N ARG A 76 2.98 11.39 20.45
CA ARG A 76 2.45 12.56 19.72
C ARG A 76 1.13 12.30 19.02
N ASN A 77 0.88 11.05 18.61
CA ASN A 77 -0.25 10.69 17.77
C ASN A 77 -0.49 9.17 17.79
N LEU A 78 -1.68 8.76 17.35
CA LEU A 78 -2.02 7.36 17.16
C LEU A 78 -2.12 7.07 15.67
N HIS A 79 -1.45 6.01 15.24
CA HIS A 79 -1.47 5.54 13.87
C HIS A 79 -2.29 4.25 13.79
N PHE A 80 -3.10 4.15 12.76
CA PHE A 80 -3.90 2.99 12.44
C PHE A 80 -3.53 2.57 11.03
N HIS A 81 -3.14 1.31 10.89
CA HIS A 81 -2.97 0.63 9.62
C HIS A 81 -4.14 -0.34 9.50
N ILE A 82 -4.98 -0.17 8.48
CA ILE A 82 -6.21 -0.95 8.31
C ILE A 82 -6.23 -1.50 6.90
N VAL A 83 -6.21 -2.83 6.76
CA VAL A 83 -6.22 -3.49 5.46
C VAL A 83 -7.63 -3.42 4.87
N LYS A 84 -7.72 -3.07 3.58
CA LYS A 84 -8.99 -3.08 2.85
C LYS A 84 -9.42 -4.52 2.61
N LYS A 85 -10.73 -4.79 2.69
CA LYS A 85 -11.25 -6.13 2.45
C LYS A 85 -11.10 -6.56 0.98
N ASN A 86 -11.26 -5.62 0.07
CA ASN A 86 -10.98 -5.80 -1.35
C ASN A 86 -9.73 -5.00 -1.69
N GLN A 87 -8.61 -5.67 -1.95
CA GLN A 87 -7.32 -5.06 -2.27
C GLN A 87 -7.23 -4.69 -3.77
N ASP A 88 -7.96 -5.41 -4.63
CA ASP A 88 -8.09 -5.13 -6.07
C ASP A 88 -9.10 -4.02 -6.42
N ASP A 89 -9.72 -3.39 -5.41
CA ASP A 89 -10.72 -2.35 -5.61
C ASP A 89 -10.04 -0.98 -5.85
N GLU A 90 -10.67 -0.13 -6.66
CA GLU A 90 -10.20 1.23 -6.93
C GLU A 90 -10.00 2.05 -5.64
N PHE A 91 -9.11 3.05 -5.72
CA PHE A 91 -8.84 4.00 -4.64
C PHE A 91 -10.15 4.60 -4.09
N TRP A 92 -10.26 4.69 -2.76
CA TRP A 92 -11.48 5.20 -2.16
C TRP A 92 -11.57 6.72 -2.41
N PRO A 93 -12.67 7.23 -2.97
CA PRO A 93 -12.81 8.68 -3.19
C PRO A 93 -12.92 9.48 -1.89
N ARG A 94 -13.14 8.79 -0.76
CA ARG A 94 -13.31 9.33 0.60
C ARG A 94 -13.11 8.23 1.64
N LEU A 95 -12.72 8.61 2.85
CA LEU A 95 -12.59 7.68 3.98
C LEU A 95 -13.95 7.30 4.55
N LEU A 96 -14.83 8.29 4.70
CA LEU A 96 -16.09 8.13 5.42
C LEU A 96 -17.30 8.03 4.50
N ALA A 97 -18.33 7.30 4.96
CA ALA A 97 -19.64 7.32 4.34
C ALA A 97 -20.27 8.73 4.40
N ASP A 98 -20.09 9.42 5.54
CA ASP A 98 -20.58 10.79 5.76
C ASP A 98 -19.59 11.85 5.26
N LYS A 99 -19.96 12.50 4.16
CA LYS A 99 -19.17 13.56 3.51
C LYS A 99 -19.07 14.84 4.34
N LEU A 100 -20.06 15.16 5.16
CA LEU A 100 -20.08 16.39 5.96
C LEU A 100 -19.11 16.25 7.15
N LEU A 101 -19.16 15.09 7.80
CA LEU A 101 -18.27 14.75 8.90
C LEU A 101 -16.83 14.75 8.42
N GLU A 102 -16.56 14.09 7.29
CA GLU A 102 -15.21 14.05 6.70
C GLU A 102 -14.66 15.45 6.45
N LYS A 103 -15.40 16.30 5.74
CA LYS A 103 -14.95 17.66 5.39
C LYS A 103 -14.64 18.55 6.59
N THR A 104 -15.33 18.33 7.71
CA THR A 104 -15.19 19.17 8.90
C THR A 104 -14.05 18.69 9.79
N ASN A 105 -13.89 17.36 9.90
CA ASN A 105 -13.17 16.73 10.99
C ASN A 105 -12.01 15.82 10.56
N VAL A 106 -11.93 15.49 9.26
CA VAL A 106 -10.91 14.61 8.69
C VAL A 106 -10.12 15.37 7.64
N LYS A 107 -8.79 15.26 7.70
CA LYS A 107 -7.87 15.89 6.73
C LYS A 107 -7.04 14.84 6.01
N VAL A 108 -6.58 15.13 4.81
CA VAL A 108 -5.63 14.26 4.11
C VAL A 108 -4.25 14.35 4.80
N ASP A 109 -3.61 13.21 5.05
CA ASP A 109 -2.22 13.12 5.51
C ASP A 109 -1.27 13.19 4.31
N TRP A 110 -0.94 14.41 3.89
CA TRP A 110 -0.01 14.66 2.78
C TRP A 110 1.38 14.04 2.98
N SER A 111 1.76 13.70 4.21
CA SER A 111 3.04 13.05 4.50
C SER A 111 3.06 11.57 4.11
N LYS A 112 1.88 10.93 4.00
CA LYS A 112 1.72 9.51 3.63
C LYS A 112 0.92 9.32 2.34
N PHE A 113 0.34 10.39 1.82
CA PHE A 113 -0.41 10.38 0.58
C PHE A 113 0.50 10.01 -0.57
N VAL A 114 0.09 9.03 -1.36
CA VAL A 114 0.70 8.65 -2.62
C VAL A 114 -0.41 8.58 -3.64
N ASP A 115 -0.17 9.20 -4.79
CA ASP A 115 -1.12 9.20 -5.90
C ASP A 115 -1.17 7.82 -6.54
N GLU A 116 -2.32 7.51 -7.15
CA GLU A 116 -2.65 6.18 -7.73
C GLU A 116 -1.60 5.71 -8.74
N ASP A 117 -1.07 6.62 -9.56
CA ASP A 117 -0.02 6.33 -10.55
C ASP A 117 1.36 6.05 -9.92
N GLU A 118 1.66 6.63 -8.74
CA GLU A 118 2.94 6.43 -8.05
C GLU A 118 2.97 5.14 -7.19
N ASP A 119 1.81 4.62 -6.79
CA ASP A 119 1.69 3.35 -6.05
C ASP A 119 2.02 2.15 -6.98
N GLU A 120 1.69 2.24 -8.28
CA GLU A 120 2.04 1.19 -9.26
C GLU A 120 3.54 1.15 -9.59
N GLU A 121 4.25 2.28 -9.51
CA GLU A 121 5.69 2.35 -9.78
C GLU A 121 6.54 1.78 -8.64
N GLN A 122 6.01 1.63 -7.42
CA GLN A 122 6.75 1.00 -6.30
C GLN A 122 6.85 -0.53 -6.39
N GLU A 123 6.04 -1.18 -7.23
CA GLU A 123 6.23 -2.61 -7.56
C GLU A 123 7.29 -2.83 -8.66
N GLY A 124 7.74 -1.75 -9.31
CA GLY A 124 8.90 -1.75 -10.19
C GLY A 124 10.16 -1.41 -9.40
N PHE A 125 10.69 -2.36 -8.62
CA PHE A 125 12.02 -2.21 -8.01
C PHE A 125 13.00 -1.74 -9.08
N ASP A 126 13.45 -0.50 -8.93
CA ASP A 126 14.35 0.19 -9.81
C ASP A 126 15.67 -0.58 -9.94
N MET A 127 15.75 -1.49 -10.91
CA MET A 127 17.01 -2.12 -11.32
C MET A 127 18.00 -1.10 -11.89
N SER A 128 17.64 0.17 -12.08
CA SER A 128 18.58 1.25 -12.39
C SER A 128 19.41 1.65 -11.16
N ALA A 129 18.90 1.47 -9.93
CA ALA A 129 19.68 1.69 -8.71
C ALA A 129 20.78 0.63 -8.49
N LEU A 130 20.68 -0.53 -9.15
CA LEU A 130 21.76 -1.52 -9.25
C LEU A 130 22.79 -1.20 -10.34
N SER A 131 22.50 -0.22 -11.22
CA SER A 131 23.45 0.32 -12.21
C SER A 131 24.42 1.35 -11.60
N GLY A 132 24.37 1.57 -10.28
CA GLY A 132 25.19 2.56 -9.58
C GLY A 132 26.45 2.03 -8.89
N GLY A 133 26.77 0.73 -9.00
CA GLY A 133 27.65 0.09 -8.00
C GLY A 133 28.72 -0.89 -8.47
N GLY A 134 28.97 -1.08 -9.76
CA GLY A 134 30.06 -1.97 -10.18
C GLY A 134 30.07 -2.30 -11.66
N GLY A 135 30.87 -1.53 -12.41
CA GLY A 135 31.55 -1.82 -13.69
C GLY A 135 31.27 -3.09 -14.51
N PHE A 136 30.02 -3.51 -14.69
CA PHE A 136 29.63 -4.53 -15.67
C PHE A 136 28.76 -3.87 -16.72
N ASP A 137 29.44 -3.43 -17.78
CA ASP A 137 28.83 -2.80 -18.94
C ASP A 137 28.04 -3.87 -19.73
N ILE A 138 26.71 -3.87 -19.59
CA ILE A 138 25.80 -4.79 -20.31
C ILE A 138 25.99 -4.68 -21.82
N ASN A 139 26.36 -3.49 -22.34
CA ASN A 139 26.71 -3.30 -23.74
C ASN A 139 27.97 -4.09 -24.12
N GLN A 140 28.93 -4.26 -23.20
CA GLN A 140 30.12 -5.08 -23.43
C GLN A 140 29.81 -6.58 -23.35
N MET A 141 28.87 -7.00 -22.50
CA MET A 141 28.44 -8.41 -22.43
C MET A 141 27.61 -8.80 -23.67
N MET A 142 26.73 -7.92 -24.16
CA MET A 142 25.96 -8.14 -25.39
C MET A 142 26.87 -8.10 -26.63
N ALA A 143 27.90 -7.23 -26.65
CA ALA A 143 28.91 -7.22 -27.71
C ALA A 143 29.83 -8.44 -27.68
N ALA A 144 30.18 -8.96 -26.49
CA ALA A 144 30.96 -10.19 -26.34
C ALA A 144 30.16 -11.43 -26.76
N GLN A 145 28.85 -11.46 -26.50
CA GLN A 145 27.97 -12.55 -26.93
C GLN A 145 27.71 -12.51 -28.44
N ASN A 146 27.69 -11.32 -29.04
CA ASN A 146 27.59 -11.13 -30.50
C ASN A 146 28.94 -11.40 -31.22
N ALA A 147 30.08 -11.21 -30.55
CA ALA A 147 31.41 -11.55 -31.06
C ALA A 147 31.75 -13.05 -30.91
N ALA A 148 31.22 -13.72 -29.88
CA ALA A 148 31.37 -15.16 -29.67
C ALA A 148 30.51 -16.01 -30.62
N GLY A 149 29.52 -15.41 -31.31
CA GLY A 149 28.71 -16.07 -32.34
C GLY A 149 29.33 -16.05 -33.75
N MET A 150 30.57 -15.56 -33.90
CA MET A 150 31.27 -15.40 -35.19
C MET A 150 32.59 -16.20 -35.28
N MET A 151 32.87 -17.06 -34.30
CA MET A 151 34.00 -18.00 -34.31
C MET A 151 33.53 -19.37 -33.82
N ASP A 152 32.81 -20.09 -34.68
CA ASP A 152 32.87 -21.55 -34.75
C ASP A 152 32.35 -21.96 -36.15
N ASP A 153 33.22 -21.73 -37.13
CA ASP A 153 33.18 -22.40 -38.44
C ASP A 153 34.37 -23.35 -38.41
N ASP A 154 34.17 -24.56 -37.87
CA ASP A 154 34.70 -25.79 -38.44
C ASP A 154 34.09 -27.04 -37.77
N GLU A 155 33.46 -27.87 -38.60
CA GLU A 155 33.23 -29.31 -38.41
C GLU A 155 32.20 -29.81 -37.38
N SER A 156 30.95 -29.95 -37.83
CA SER A 156 30.23 -31.22 -37.65
C SER A 156 29.26 -31.44 -38.81
N ASP A 157 29.70 -32.34 -39.69
CA ASP A 157 29.01 -32.87 -40.85
C ASP A 157 27.99 -33.95 -40.41
N SER A 158 26.77 -33.84 -40.95
CA SER A 158 25.85 -34.94 -41.31
C SER A 158 25.52 -36.08 -40.32
N ASP A 159 24.29 -36.07 -39.80
CA ASP A 159 23.28 -37.16 -39.87
C ASP A 159 21.99 -36.61 -39.21
N ASP A 160 20.97 -36.19 -39.96
CA ASP A 160 19.87 -37.03 -40.47
C ASP A 160 19.22 -37.88 -39.37
N GLU A 161 18.03 -37.49 -38.91
CA GLU A 161 16.84 -38.36 -38.72
C GLU A 161 15.69 -37.61 -38.00
N ASP A 162 14.62 -37.37 -38.79
CA ASP A 162 13.19 -37.29 -38.44
C ASP A 162 12.66 -36.25 -37.43
N MET A 163 12.33 -35.05 -37.94
CA MET A 163 11.22 -34.27 -37.38
C MET A 163 9.88 -34.82 -37.94
N PRO A 164 8.95 -35.30 -37.09
CA PRO A 164 7.63 -35.74 -37.55
C PRO A 164 6.78 -34.55 -38.04
N ASP A 165 6.16 -34.75 -39.21
CA ASP A 165 5.29 -33.82 -39.92
C ASP A 165 4.18 -33.22 -39.05
N LEU A 166 4.07 -31.88 -39.11
CA LEU A 166 2.89 -31.14 -38.72
C LEU A 166 1.84 -31.28 -39.82
N ASP A 167 0.85 -32.16 -39.65
CA ASP A 167 -0.36 -32.15 -40.49
C ASP A 167 -1.38 -31.15 -39.92
N PRO A 168 -1.74 -30.09 -40.67
CA PRO A 168 -2.68 -29.07 -40.26
C PRO A 168 -4.08 -29.38 -40.81
N ASN A 169 -4.79 -30.38 -40.28
CA ASN A 169 -6.24 -30.46 -40.45
C ASN A 169 -6.86 -31.55 -39.56
N ASP A 170 -7.61 -31.17 -38.52
CA ASP A 170 -8.87 -31.86 -38.27
C ASP A 170 -9.91 -30.90 -37.69
N LYS A 171 -11.15 -31.15 -38.12
CA LYS A 171 -12.31 -30.25 -38.14
C LYS A 171 -12.92 -29.94 -36.77
#